data_AF-A0A401FSL7-F1
#
_entry.id   AF-A0A401FSL7-F1
#
_cell.length_a   1.000
_cell.length_b   1.000
_cell.length_c   1.000
_cell.angle_alpha   90.00
_cell.angle_beta   90.00
_cell.angle_gamma   90.00
#
_symmetry.space_group_name_H-M   'P 1'
#
loop_
_entity.id
_entity.type
_entity.pdbx_description
1 polymer ?
#
loop_
_entity_poly.entity_id
_entity_poly.type
_entity_poly.pdbx_seq_one_letter_code
_entity_poly.pdbx_strand_id
1 'polypeptide(L)'
;MQSISYPNLSEIFNNEVYKKYFDEGGNVQTALSLVNSFLNKYPYYPEAIIFKARMLIVAGELEHALEYLKIAKKIDKWRVVYSFDIAEILYKKGEKRKAIGYLKFAFESLFDEAIHGLENFLISIELNEDKENEAISFVKKEMIKYVKNDSESISLDRMLSMLNKAGEADID
;
A
#
# COMPACT_ATOMS: atom_id res chain seq x y z
N MET A 1 -18.57 27.12 -22.54
CA MET A 1 -17.65 26.83 -21.43
C MET A 1 -16.76 25.69 -21.91
N GLN A 2 -15.49 25.94 -22.25
CA GLN A 2 -14.59 24.86 -22.66
C GLN A 2 -14.31 23.98 -21.44
N SER A 3 -14.58 22.68 -21.54
CA SER A 3 -14.24 21.73 -20.48
C SER A 3 -12.72 21.70 -20.35
N ILE A 4 -12.20 22.12 -19.22
CA ILE A 4 -10.80 21.89 -18.88
C ILE A 4 -10.66 20.37 -18.71
N SER A 5 -10.09 19.72 -19.72
CA SER A 5 -9.76 18.29 -19.65
C SER A 5 -8.47 18.15 -18.86
N TYR A 6 -8.56 17.62 -17.65
CA TYR A 6 -7.38 17.24 -16.89
C TYR A 6 -6.79 15.95 -17.46
N PRO A 7 -5.47 15.87 -17.68
CA PRO A 7 -4.85 14.65 -18.16
C PRO A 7 -5.04 13.52 -17.15
N ASN A 8 -5.39 12.33 -17.65
CA ASN A 8 -5.46 11.12 -16.83
C ASN A 8 -4.05 10.64 -16.49
N LEU A 9 -3.46 11.19 -15.41
CA LEU A 9 -2.08 10.89 -15.03
C LEU A 9 -1.86 9.40 -14.73
N SER A 10 -2.90 8.67 -14.29
CA SER A 10 -2.81 7.23 -14.06
C SER A 10 -2.61 6.47 -15.37
N GLU A 11 -3.39 6.81 -16.39
CA GLU A 11 -3.24 6.21 -17.72
C GLU A 11 -1.90 6.58 -18.37
N ILE A 12 -1.49 7.84 -18.25
CA ILE A 12 -0.18 8.29 -18.75
C ILE A 12 0.95 7.55 -18.02
N PHE A 13 0.89 7.42 -16.70
CA PHE A 13 1.90 6.69 -15.93
C PHE A 13 1.96 5.21 -16.33
N ASN A 14 0.80 4.59 -16.51
CA ASN A 14 0.72 3.21 -16.98
C ASN A 14 1.40 3.02 -18.34
N ASN A 15 1.15 3.91 -19.29
CA ASN A 15 1.69 3.83 -20.64
C ASN A 15 3.17 4.26 -20.73
N GLU A 16 3.57 5.30 -20.01
CA GLU A 16 4.94 5.84 -20.06
C GLU A 16 5.92 5.10 -19.15
N VAL A 17 5.45 4.43 -18.09
CA VAL A 17 6.30 3.78 -17.09
C VAL A 17 6.02 2.29 -16.99
N TYR A 18 4.83 1.88 -16.54
CA TYR A 18 4.60 0.45 -16.23
C TYR A 18 4.73 -0.46 -17.45
N LYS A 19 4.01 -0.19 -18.53
CA LYS A 19 4.05 -1.03 -19.73
C LYS A 19 5.46 -1.16 -20.27
N LYS A 20 6.15 -0.03 -20.45
CA LYS A 20 7.54 -0.01 -20.94
C LYS A 20 8.50 -0.75 -20.02
N TYR A 21 8.35 -0.60 -18.71
CA TYR A 21 9.14 -1.35 -17.73
C TYR A 21 8.99 -2.87 -17.93
N PHE A 22 7.77 -3.36 -18.12
CA PHE A 22 7.52 -4.78 -18.35
C PHE A 22 7.95 -5.23 -19.75
N ASP A 23 7.73 -4.42 -20.79
CA ASP A 23 8.14 -4.69 -22.17
C ASP A 23 9.67 -4.80 -22.29
N GLU A 24 10.42 -4.05 -21.49
CA GLU A 24 11.89 -4.08 -21.42
C GLU A 24 12.45 -5.11 -20.41
N GLY A 25 11.62 -6.03 -19.94
CA GLY A 25 12.05 -7.15 -19.09
C GLY A 25 12.28 -6.81 -17.61
N GLY A 26 11.80 -5.66 -17.14
CA GLY A 26 11.69 -5.38 -15.71
C GLY A 26 13.00 -5.07 -14.99
N ASN A 27 13.99 -4.48 -15.65
CA ASN A 27 15.25 -4.11 -14.98
C ASN A 27 15.17 -2.75 -14.27
N VAL A 28 15.93 -2.62 -13.18
CA VAL A 28 15.90 -1.45 -12.27
C VAL A 28 16.36 -0.16 -12.96
N GLN A 29 17.38 -0.23 -13.82
CA GLN A 29 17.93 0.95 -14.49
C GLN A 29 16.93 1.57 -15.48
N THR A 30 16.28 0.74 -16.30
CA THR A 30 15.16 1.15 -17.15
C THR A 30 14.05 1.78 -16.31
N ALA A 31 13.63 1.11 -15.23
CA ALA A 31 12.55 1.59 -14.38
C ALA A 31 12.83 2.97 -13.79
N LEU A 32 14.05 3.18 -13.28
CA LEU A 32 14.51 4.47 -12.75
C LEU A 32 14.55 5.54 -13.84
N SER A 33 15.00 5.20 -15.05
CA SER A 33 15.00 6.13 -16.19
C SER A 33 13.57 6.59 -16.54
N LEU A 34 12.66 5.64 -16.71
CA LEU A 34 11.25 5.90 -17.06
C LEU A 34 10.56 6.73 -15.99
N VAL A 35 10.69 6.35 -14.71
CA VAL A 35 10.03 7.06 -13.62
C VAL A 35 10.62 8.44 -13.39
N ASN A 36 11.94 8.63 -13.58
CA ASN A 36 12.56 9.96 -13.51
C ASN A 36 12.04 10.88 -14.62
N SER A 37 11.94 10.37 -15.86
CA SER A 37 11.36 11.12 -16.97
C SER A 37 9.90 11.52 -16.68
N PHE A 38 9.12 10.63 -16.09
CA PHE A 38 7.74 10.92 -15.69
C PHE A 38 7.67 11.98 -14.57
N LEU A 39 8.47 11.81 -13.51
CA LEU A 39 8.49 12.73 -12.36
C LEU A 39 9.00 14.13 -12.73
N ASN A 40 9.85 14.26 -13.76
CA ASN A 40 10.23 15.58 -14.29
C ASN A 40 9.03 16.37 -14.84
N LYS A 41 8.02 15.68 -15.38
CA LYS A 41 6.78 16.29 -15.86
C LYS A 41 5.75 16.44 -14.74
N TYR A 42 5.68 15.46 -13.84
CA TYR A 42 4.64 15.32 -12.81
C TYR A 42 5.28 15.06 -11.43
N PRO A 43 5.92 16.07 -10.81
CA PRO A 43 6.79 15.87 -9.65
C PRO A 43 6.09 15.42 -8.38
N TYR A 44 4.76 15.61 -8.30
CA TYR A 44 3.96 15.28 -7.12
C TYR A 44 3.02 14.11 -7.34
N TYR A 45 3.22 13.28 -8.38
CA TYR A 45 2.37 12.13 -8.61
C TYR A 45 2.73 10.97 -7.64
N PRO A 46 1.87 10.60 -6.67
CA PRO A 46 2.25 9.70 -5.58
C PRO A 46 2.70 8.31 -6.06
N GLU A 47 2.03 7.76 -7.07
CA GLU A 47 2.37 6.43 -7.61
C GLU A 47 3.78 6.39 -8.19
N ALA A 48 4.17 7.43 -8.94
CA ALA A 48 5.51 7.50 -9.51
C ALA A 48 6.59 7.64 -8.44
N ILE A 49 6.31 8.40 -7.38
CA ILE A 49 7.23 8.55 -6.23
C ILE A 49 7.41 7.20 -5.51
N ILE A 50 6.32 6.47 -5.28
CA ILE A 50 6.33 5.13 -4.66
C ILE A 50 7.05 4.13 -5.56
N PHE A 51 6.76 4.13 -6.86
CA PHE A 51 7.44 3.25 -7.82
C PHE A 51 8.95 3.52 -7.84
N LYS A 52 9.37 4.79 -7.82
CA LYS A 52 10.78 5.14 -7.70
C LYS A 52 11.40 4.62 -6.40
N ALA A 53 10.71 4.77 -5.27
CA ALA A 53 11.18 4.23 -4.00
C ALA A 53 11.38 2.71 -4.08
N ARG A 54 10.43 1.96 -4.65
CA ARG A 54 10.56 0.51 -4.87
C ARG A 54 11.75 0.14 -5.73
N MET A 55 12.02 0.88 -6.80
CA MET A 55 13.20 0.63 -7.63
C MET A 55 14.51 0.89 -6.87
N LEU A 56 14.53 1.90 -5.99
CA LEU A 56 15.66 2.15 -5.09
C LEU A 56 15.83 1.02 -4.06
N ILE A 57 14.73 0.46 -3.52
CA ILE A 57 14.78 -0.72 -2.65
C ILE A 57 15.42 -1.91 -3.36
N VAL A 58 15.02 -2.18 -4.62
CA VAL A 58 15.61 -3.26 -5.42
C VAL A 58 17.08 -2.99 -5.72
N ALA A 59 17.45 -1.72 -5.95
CA ALA A 59 18.85 -1.31 -6.14
C ALA A 59 19.72 -1.42 -4.88
N GLY A 60 19.12 -1.61 -3.70
CA GLY A 60 19.82 -1.56 -2.41
C GLY A 60 20.05 -0.15 -1.86
N GLU A 61 19.50 0.87 -2.52
CA GLU A 61 19.58 2.29 -2.14
C GLU A 61 18.52 2.63 -1.07
N LEU A 62 18.61 1.97 0.09
CA LEU A 62 17.54 1.94 1.09
C LEU A 62 17.28 3.31 1.72
N GLU A 63 18.31 4.10 2.00
CA GLU A 63 18.20 5.43 2.58
C GLU A 63 17.48 6.38 1.63
N HIS A 64 17.86 6.37 0.35
CA HIS A 64 17.18 7.15 -0.69
C HIS A 64 15.73 6.72 -0.85
N ALA A 65 15.44 5.41 -0.82
CA ALA A 65 14.07 4.90 -0.88
C ALA A 65 13.20 5.46 0.28
N LEU A 66 13.73 5.50 1.50
CA LEU A 66 13.03 6.08 2.66
C LEU A 66 12.70 7.56 2.47
N GLU A 67 13.58 8.34 1.84
CA GLU A 67 13.32 9.75 1.54
C GLU A 67 12.13 9.90 0.59
N TYR A 68 12.07 9.11 -0.49
CA TYR A 68 10.94 9.13 -1.41
C TYR A 68 9.64 8.67 -0.75
N LEU A 69 9.67 7.66 0.13
CA LEU A 69 8.47 7.25 0.89
C LEU A 69 7.99 8.34 1.86
N LYS A 70 8.90 9.09 2.48
CA LYS A 70 8.54 10.27 3.30
C LYS A 70 7.87 11.35 2.46
N ILE A 71 8.32 11.56 1.22
CA ILE A 71 7.70 12.51 0.29
C ILE A 71 6.31 12.02 -0.13
N ALA A 72 6.18 10.74 -0.51
CA ALA A 72 4.90 10.14 -0.88
C ALA A 72 3.85 10.30 0.22
N LYS A 73 4.22 9.99 1.48
CA LYS A 73 3.37 10.18 2.65
C LYS A 73 2.93 11.63 2.86
N LYS A 74 3.78 12.61 2.55
CA LYS A 74 3.42 14.03 2.69
C LYS A 74 2.42 14.48 1.63
N ILE A 75 2.53 13.95 0.41
CA ILE A 75 1.64 14.30 -0.70
C ILE A 75 0.29 13.62 -0.54
N ASP A 76 0.29 12.33 -0.19
CA ASP A 76 -0.91 11.54 0.04
C ASP A 76 -0.78 10.81 1.37
N LYS A 77 -1.30 11.47 2.42
CA LYS A 77 -1.27 10.95 3.79
C LYS A 77 -2.23 9.78 4.03
N TRP A 78 -3.20 9.59 3.14
CA TRP A 78 -4.24 8.56 3.28
C TRP A 78 -3.81 7.26 2.62
N ARG A 79 -2.90 7.34 1.64
CA ARG A 79 -2.32 6.18 1.00
C ARG A 79 -1.36 5.43 1.92
N VAL A 80 -1.81 4.32 2.49
CA VAL A 80 -1.01 3.51 3.42
C VAL A 80 -0.04 2.53 2.76
N VAL A 81 -0.05 2.45 1.42
CA VAL A 81 0.83 1.56 0.63
C VAL A 81 2.31 1.74 0.96
N TYR A 82 2.76 2.97 1.28
CA TYR A 82 4.16 3.23 1.64
C TYR A 82 4.63 2.42 2.86
N SER A 83 3.70 1.97 3.72
CA SER A 83 4.02 1.24 4.96
C SER A 83 4.59 -0.15 4.67
N PHE A 84 4.13 -0.80 3.61
CA PHE A 84 4.71 -2.08 3.15
C PHE A 84 6.15 -1.88 2.67
N ASP A 85 6.39 -0.83 1.90
CA ASP A 85 7.73 -0.51 1.37
C ASP A 85 8.71 -0.14 2.52
N ILE A 86 8.24 0.59 3.55
CA ILE A 86 9.05 0.86 4.77
C ILE A 86 9.36 -0.45 5.51
N ALA A 87 8.39 -1.36 5.63
CA ALA A 87 8.61 -2.65 6.28
C ALA A 87 9.69 -3.47 5.57
N GLU A 88 9.66 -3.52 4.23
CA GLU A 88 10.69 -4.19 3.44
C GLU A 88 12.08 -3.58 3.68
N ILE A 89 12.19 -2.25 3.68
CA ILE A 89 13.45 -1.56 3.96
C ILE A 89 13.98 -1.94 5.35
N LEU A 90 13.12 -1.87 6.38
CA LEU A 90 13.50 -2.22 7.75
C LEU A 90 13.93 -3.68 7.86
N TYR A 91 13.25 -4.59 7.15
CA TYR A 91 13.63 -5.99 7.11
C TYR A 91 15.02 -6.19 6.47
N LYS A 92 15.29 -5.54 5.33
CA LYS A 92 16.61 -5.59 4.66
C LYS A 92 17.73 -5.01 5.52
N LYS A 93 17.42 -4.04 6.40
CA LYS A 93 18.35 -3.48 7.39
C LYS A 93 18.51 -4.34 8.65
N GLY A 94 17.84 -5.49 8.74
CA GLY A 94 17.85 -6.36 9.92
C GLY A 94 16.96 -5.87 11.07
N GLU A 95 16.20 -4.79 10.90
CA GLU A 95 15.30 -4.20 11.90
C GLU A 95 13.94 -4.93 11.94
N LYS A 96 13.97 -6.26 12.06
CA LYS A 96 12.80 -7.16 11.91
C LYS A 96 11.58 -6.76 12.72
N ARG A 97 11.77 -6.40 14.00
CA ARG A 97 10.67 -5.94 14.87
C ARG A 97 9.96 -4.70 14.34
N LYS A 98 10.73 -3.71 13.87
CA LYS A 98 10.15 -2.50 13.30
C LYS A 98 9.45 -2.82 11.98
N ALA A 99 10.01 -3.70 11.16
CA ALA A 99 9.37 -4.16 9.93
C ALA A 99 7.98 -4.76 10.20
N ILE A 100 7.89 -5.66 11.20
CA ILE A 100 6.64 -6.27 11.66
C ILE A 100 5.63 -5.19 12.12
N GLY A 101 6.09 -4.20 12.88
CA GLY A 101 5.26 -3.08 13.32
C GLY A 101 4.65 -2.29 12.15
N TYR A 102 5.43 -2.04 11.08
CA TYR A 102 4.94 -1.36 9.89
C TYR A 102 3.97 -2.21 9.06
N LEU A 103 4.20 -3.52 8.95
CA LEU A 103 3.24 -4.43 8.31
C LEU A 103 1.90 -4.44 9.07
N LYS A 104 1.95 -4.56 10.39
CA LYS A 104 0.76 -4.49 11.25
C LYS A 104 -0.02 -3.20 11.01
N PHE A 105 0.67 -2.05 11.06
CA PHE A 105 0.06 -0.75 10.79
C PHE A 105 -0.58 -0.66 9.39
N ALA A 106 0.09 -1.20 8.36
CA ALA A 106 -0.42 -1.20 7.00
C ALA A 106 -1.73 -1.99 6.89
N PHE A 107 -1.77 -3.20 7.44
CA PHE A 107 -2.98 -4.02 7.45
C PHE A 107 -4.10 -3.37 8.26
N GLU A 108 -3.83 -2.95 9.50
CA GLU A 108 -4.84 -2.30 10.35
C GLU A 108 -5.48 -1.11 9.64
N SER A 109 -4.69 -0.28 8.96
CA SER A 109 -5.21 0.88 8.24
C SER A 109 -6.04 0.51 7.01
N LEU A 110 -5.64 -0.52 6.24
CA LEU A 110 -6.44 -0.99 5.10
C LEU A 110 -7.78 -1.59 5.53
N PHE A 111 -7.79 -2.33 6.65
CA PHE A 111 -9.04 -2.86 7.22
C PHE A 111 -9.92 -1.72 7.72
N ASP A 112 -9.35 -0.76 8.43
CA ASP A 112 -10.08 0.41 8.93
C ASP A 112 -10.72 1.22 7.79
N GLU A 113 -9.97 1.48 6.71
CA GLU A 113 -10.49 2.16 5.51
C GLU A 113 -11.64 1.40 4.86
N ALA A 114 -11.52 0.06 4.72
CA ALA A 114 -12.57 -0.77 4.14
C ALA A 114 -13.85 -0.79 4.99
N ILE A 115 -13.72 -0.87 6.31
CA ILE A 115 -14.85 -0.87 7.24
C ILE A 115 -15.55 0.49 7.26
N HIS A 116 -14.80 1.58 7.40
CA HIS A 116 -15.38 2.92 7.34
C HIS A 116 -16.02 3.23 5.97
N GLY A 117 -15.43 2.74 4.88
CA GLY A 117 -16.01 2.87 3.54
C GLY A 117 -17.38 2.17 3.44
N LEU A 118 -17.50 0.97 4.03
CA LEU A 118 -18.76 0.25 4.13
C LEU A 118 -19.76 0.99 5.01
N GLU A 119 -19.38 1.42 6.22
CA GLU A 119 -20.25 2.16 7.14
C GLU A 119 -20.84 3.40 6.46
N ASN A 120 -19.99 4.21 5.82
CA ASN A 120 -20.45 5.39 5.08
C ASN A 120 -21.44 5.04 3.95
N PHE A 121 -21.21 3.93 3.25
CA PHE A 121 -22.14 3.46 2.23
C PHE A 121 -23.48 3.01 2.85
N LEU A 122 -23.46 2.26 3.96
CA LEU A 122 -24.66 1.77 4.64
C LEU A 122 -25.50 2.93 5.20
N ILE A 123 -24.86 3.95 5.78
CA ILE A 123 -25.49 5.22 6.17
C ILE A 123 -26.15 5.88 4.96
N SER A 124 -25.47 5.92 3.80
CA SER A 124 -25.99 6.58 2.60
C SER A 124 -27.24 5.93 2.00
N ILE A 125 -27.51 4.66 2.34
CA ILE A 125 -28.70 3.91 1.90
C ILE A 125 -29.76 3.77 3.01
N GLU A 126 -29.64 4.54 4.10
CA GLU A 126 -30.61 4.65 5.20
C GLU A 126 -31.03 3.30 5.81
N LEU A 127 -30.07 2.39 6.00
CA LEU A 127 -30.34 1.17 6.76
C LEU A 127 -30.62 1.50 8.24
N ASN A 128 -31.48 0.70 8.87
CA ASN A 128 -31.63 0.75 10.31
C ASN A 128 -30.42 0.07 10.98
N GLU A 129 -30.18 0.41 12.25
CA GLU A 129 -29.01 -0.02 13.03
C GLU A 129 -28.82 -1.55 13.03
N ASP A 130 -29.91 -2.32 13.11
CA ASP A 130 -29.86 -3.79 13.06
C ASP A 130 -29.30 -4.32 11.73
N LYS A 131 -29.77 -3.78 10.60
CA LYS A 131 -29.30 -4.20 9.26
C LYS A 131 -27.90 -3.67 8.94
N GLU A 132 -27.54 -2.51 9.46
CA GLU A 132 -26.18 -1.97 9.37
C GLU A 132 -25.19 -2.90 10.09
N ASN A 133 -25.49 -3.28 11.32
CA ASN A 133 -24.68 -4.21 12.10
C ASN A 133 -24.55 -5.59 11.44
N GLU A 134 -25.64 -6.12 10.87
CA GLU A 134 -25.63 -7.37 10.12
C GLU A 134 -24.71 -7.28 8.88
N ALA A 135 -24.80 -6.21 8.10
CA ALA A 135 -23.97 -5.99 6.92
C ALA A 135 -22.48 -5.84 7.27
N ILE A 136 -22.15 -5.07 8.31
CA ILE A 136 -20.76 -4.93 8.80
C ILE A 136 -20.21 -6.28 9.26
N SER A 137 -20.99 -7.04 10.02
CA SER A 137 -20.60 -8.38 10.50
C SER A 137 -20.38 -9.35 9.33
N PHE A 138 -21.26 -9.32 8.33
CA PHE A 138 -21.16 -10.12 7.12
C PHE A 138 -19.87 -9.80 6.34
N VAL A 139 -19.58 -8.51 6.08
CA VAL A 139 -18.37 -8.11 5.36
C VAL A 139 -17.11 -8.47 6.15
N LYS A 140 -17.07 -8.23 7.47
CA LYS A 140 -15.95 -8.67 8.32
C LYS A 140 -15.71 -10.18 8.18
N LYS A 141 -16.77 -10.98 8.21
CA LYS A 141 -16.69 -12.44 8.07
C LYS A 141 -16.20 -12.86 6.68
N GLU A 142 -16.70 -12.26 5.62
CA GLU A 142 -16.27 -12.57 4.25
C GLU A 142 -14.84 -12.08 3.98
N MET A 143 -14.40 -10.95 4.54
CA MET A 143 -13.00 -10.52 4.49
C MET A 143 -12.09 -11.52 5.20
N ILE A 144 -12.47 -11.98 6.41
CA ILE A 144 -11.75 -13.03 7.14
C ILE A 144 -11.71 -14.32 6.32
N LYS A 145 -12.80 -14.68 5.66
CA LYS A 145 -12.91 -15.90 4.85
C LYS A 145 -12.10 -15.80 3.57
N TYR A 146 -12.12 -14.66 2.88
CA TYR A 146 -11.31 -14.39 1.69
C TYR A 146 -9.83 -14.49 2.04
N VAL A 147 -9.42 -13.83 3.13
CA VAL A 147 -8.06 -14.00 3.68
C VAL A 147 -7.78 -15.47 3.92
N LYS A 148 -8.71 -16.26 4.49
CA LYS A 148 -8.60 -17.71 4.79
C LYS A 148 -8.68 -18.70 3.60
N ASN A 149 -9.23 -18.30 2.45
CA ASN A 149 -9.48 -19.21 1.31
C ASN A 149 -8.41 -19.12 0.22
N ASP A 150 -7.53 -18.12 0.28
CA ASP A 150 -6.27 -18.16 -0.47
C ASP A 150 -5.40 -19.23 0.18
N SER A 151 -4.90 -20.18 -0.62
CA SER A 151 -4.56 -21.57 -0.23
C SER A 151 -3.42 -21.79 0.78
N GLU A 152 -3.00 -20.77 1.55
CA GLU A 152 -1.96 -20.86 2.59
C GLU A 152 -2.23 -20.01 3.85
N SER A 153 -3.47 -19.58 4.09
CA SER A 153 -3.71 -18.42 4.95
C SER A 153 -4.01 -18.70 6.42
N ILE A 154 -3.13 -18.15 7.24
CA ILE A 154 -3.31 -17.82 8.65
C ILE A 154 -4.47 -16.79 8.76
N SER A 155 -5.45 -16.99 9.64
CA SER A 155 -6.52 -16.01 9.87
C SER A 155 -5.95 -14.64 10.26
N LEU A 156 -6.58 -13.52 9.91
CA LEU A 156 -6.10 -12.17 10.28
C LEU A 156 -5.74 -12.07 11.77
N ASP A 157 -6.60 -12.57 12.66
CA ASP A 157 -6.34 -12.60 14.11
C ASP A 157 -5.10 -13.43 14.45
N ARG A 158 -4.89 -14.54 13.74
CA ARG A 158 -3.71 -15.38 13.91
C ARG A 158 -2.48 -14.72 13.29
N MET A 159 -2.61 -13.96 12.21
CA MET A 159 -1.51 -13.24 11.55
C MET A 159 -1.07 -12.07 12.43
N LEU A 160 -2.01 -11.28 12.93
CA LEU A 160 -1.78 -10.23 13.92
C LEU A 160 -1.22 -10.81 15.23
N SER A 161 -1.74 -11.94 15.71
CA SER A 161 -1.19 -12.64 16.88
C SER A 161 0.24 -13.16 16.63
N MET A 162 0.53 -13.68 15.44
CA MET A 162 1.87 -14.14 15.06
C MET A 162 2.85 -12.96 14.93
N LEU A 163 2.40 -11.83 14.37
CA LEU A 163 3.18 -10.60 14.30
C LEU A 163 3.45 -10.05 15.71
N ASN A 164 2.47 -10.05 16.60
CA ASN A 164 2.65 -9.63 18.00
C ASN A 164 3.66 -10.55 18.73
N LYS A 165 3.50 -11.88 18.63
CA LYS A 165 4.44 -12.85 19.22
C LYS A 165 5.85 -12.73 18.66
N ALA A 166 6.00 -12.53 17.35
CA ALA A 166 7.29 -12.32 16.71
C ALA A 166 7.95 -10.99 17.11
N GLY A 167 7.15 -9.98 17.47
CA GLY A 167 7.66 -8.75 18.07
C GLY A 167 8.22 -8.93 19.49
N GLU A 168 7.65 -9.87 20.25
CA GLU A 168 7.98 -10.15 21.66
C GLU A 168 9.13 -11.15 21.85
N ALA A 169 9.39 -12.03 20.88
CA ALA A 169 10.24 -13.22 21.04
C ALA A 169 11.77 -13.02 21.01
N ASP A 170 12.33 -11.84 20.68
CA ASP A 170 13.79 -11.59 20.83
C ASP A 170 14.12 -10.73 22.06
N ILE A 171 13.51 -11.04 23.21
CA ILE A 171 13.99 -10.61 24.54
C ILE A 171 14.73 -11.80 25.14
N ASP A 172 15.88 -12.13 24.57
CA ASP A 172 16.98 -12.89 25.20
C ASP A 172 18.26 -12.63 24.39
#